data_AF-A0A971V3C3-F1
#
_entry.id   AF-A0A971V3C3-F1
#
_cell.length_a   1.000
_cell.length_b   1.000
_cell.length_c   1.000
_cell.angle_alpha   90.00
_cell.angle_beta   90.00
_cell.angle_gamma   90.00
#
_symmetry.space_group_name_H-M   'P 1'
#
loop_
_entity.id
_entity.type
_entity.pdbx_description
1 polymer ?
#
loop_
_entity_poly.entity_id
_entity_poly.type
_entity_poly.pdbx_seq_one_letter_code
_entity_poly.pdbx_strand_id
1 'polypeptide(L)' 'MAHPKRRQSSARQGKRRAHDHAKMPTMAICPNCGAWHIYHTVCGDCGYYRGKLAIDKDVTA' A
#
# COMPACT_ATOMS: atom_id res chain seq x y z
N MET A 1 5.37 30.97 -26.38
CA MET A 1 5.14 29.93 -25.35
C MET A 1 3.65 29.72 -25.17
N ALA A 2 3.19 28.49 -24.98
CA ALA A 2 1.76 28.21 -24.80
C ALA A 2 1.36 28.50 -23.35
N HIS A 3 0.43 29.44 -23.16
CA HIS A 3 -0.17 29.74 -21.86
C HIS A 3 -1.66 29.42 -21.87
N PRO A 4 -2.21 28.92 -20.75
CA PRO A 4 -3.65 28.72 -20.64
C PRO A 4 -4.38 30.06 -20.78
N LYS A 5 -5.30 30.15 -21.75
CA LYS A 5 -6.05 31.38 -22.02
C LYS A 5 -6.97 31.79 -20.87
N ARG A 6 -7.44 30.82 -20.05
CA ARG A 6 -8.37 31.04 -18.94
C ARG A 6 -8.07 30.08 -17.79
N ARG A 7 -8.52 30.46 -16.59
CA ARG A 7 -8.55 29.58 -15.41
C ARG A 7 -9.46 28.37 -15.69
N GLN A 8 -9.00 27.19 -15.29
CA GLN A 8 -9.82 25.97 -15.32
C GLN A 8 -10.92 26.05 -14.27
N SER A 9 -12.16 25.71 -14.62
CA SER A 9 -13.27 25.72 -13.65
C SER A 9 -13.07 24.65 -12.58
N SER A 10 -13.60 24.90 -11.38
CA SER A 10 -13.58 23.93 -10.27
C SER A 10 -14.18 22.59 -10.68
N ALA A 11 -15.29 22.61 -11.44
CA ALA A 11 -15.91 21.40 -11.99
C ALA A 11 -14.99 20.62 -12.94
N ARG A 12 -14.23 21.29 -13.83
CA ARG A 12 -13.26 20.60 -14.71
C ARG A 12 -12.08 20.03 -13.93
N GLN A 13 -11.59 20.76 -12.93
CA GLN A 13 -10.53 20.27 -12.05
C GLN A 13 -10.98 19.05 -11.26
N GLY A 14 -12.20 19.07 -10.70
CA GLY A 14 -12.78 17.94 -9.97
C GLY A 14 -12.94 16.70 -10.86
N LYS A 15 -13.53 16.87 -12.07
CA LYS A 15 -13.67 15.76 -13.04
C LYS A 15 -12.32 15.17 -13.45
N ARG A 16 -11.30 16.01 -13.66
CA ARG A 16 -9.94 15.53 -13.99
C ARG A 16 -9.35 14.69 -12.84
N ARG A 17 -9.54 15.11 -11.59
CA ARG A 17 -9.03 14.41 -10.39
C ARG A 17 -9.90 13.23 -9.93
N ALA A 18 -10.99 12.92 -10.63
CA ALA A 18 -11.91 11.84 -10.22
C ALA A 18 -11.23 10.45 -10.20
N HIS A 19 -10.18 10.27 -11.00
CA HIS A 19 -9.40 9.02 -11.05
C HIS A 19 -8.17 9.04 -10.15
N ASP A 20 -7.85 10.16 -9.50
CA ASP A 20 -6.67 10.33 -8.65
C ASP A 20 -6.96 9.80 -7.23
N HIS A 21 -7.36 8.53 -7.12
CA HIS A 21 -7.60 7.88 -5.83
C HIS A 21 -6.43 6.96 -5.46
N ALA A 22 -6.11 6.91 -4.16
CA ALA A 22 -5.15 5.95 -3.63
C ALA A 22 -5.76 4.53 -3.68
N LYS A 23 -4.99 3.55 -4.14
CA LYS A 23 -5.39 2.14 -4.10
C LYS A 23 -4.90 1.52 -2.80
N MET A 24 -5.78 0.80 -2.11
CA MET A 24 -5.41 0.04 -0.92
C MET A 24 -4.52 -1.14 -1.30
N PRO A 25 -3.46 -1.43 -0.53
CA PRO A 25 -2.63 -2.61 -0.76
C PRO A 25 -3.40 -3.89 -0.43
N THR A 26 -3.12 -4.96 -1.16
CA THR A 26 -3.66 -6.30 -0.86
C THR A 26 -2.95 -6.88 0.36
N MET A 27 -3.68 -7.02 1.46
CA MET A 27 -3.18 -7.62 2.69
C MET A 27 -3.76 -9.02 2.90
N ALA A 28 -2.98 -9.90 3.52
CA ALA A 28 -3.40 -11.22 3.96
C ALA A 28 -2.97 -11.47 5.41
N ILE A 29 -3.61 -12.47 6.01
CA ILE A 29 -3.33 -12.90 7.38
C ILE A 29 -2.15 -13.86 7.36
N CYS A 30 -1.15 -13.62 8.21
CA CYS A 30 0.00 -14.48 8.36
C CYS A 30 -0.42 -15.79 9.06
N PRO A 31 -0.09 -16.98 8.51
CA PRO A 31 -0.45 -18.25 9.13
C PRO A 31 0.30 -18.53 10.45
N ASN A 32 1.43 -17.86 10.71
CA ASN A 32 2.26 -18.14 11.89
C ASN A 32 1.92 -17.26 13.09
N CYS A 33 1.69 -15.95 12.89
CA CYS A 33 1.42 -15.01 13.98
C CYS A 33 0.01 -14.38 13.93
N GLY A 34 -0.77 -14.61 12.88
CA GLY A 34 -2.10 -14.02 12.72
C GLY A 34 -2.12 -12.52 12.36
N ALA A 35 -0.97 -11.87 12.24
CA ALA A 35 -0.88 -10.47 11.86
C ALA A 35 -1.13 -10.24 10.36
N TRP A 36 -1.52 -9.02 10.01
CA TRP A 36 -1.69 -8.60 8.61
C TRP A 36 -0.33 -8.35 7.96
N HIS A 37 -0.12 -8.91 6.78
CA HIS A 37 1.05 -8.63 5.97
C HIS A 37 0.68 -8.40 4.50
N ILE A 38 1.60 -7.77 3.75
CA ILE A 38 1.44 -7.59 2.31
C ILE A 38 1.55 -8.96 1.63
N TYR A 39 0.69 -9.19 0.63
CA TYR A 39 0.69 -10.46 -0.08
C TYR A 39 2.07 -10.74 -0.71
N HIS A 40 2.52 -12.00 -0.62
CA HIS A 40 3.83 -12.48 -1.10
C HIS A 40 5.09 -11.84 -0.50
N THR A 41 5.01 -11.09 0.61
CA THR A 41 6.19 -10.60 1.33
C THR A 41 6.43 -11.37 2.62
N VAL A 42 7.64 -11.28 3.16
CA VAL A 42 7.97 -11.75 4.51
C VAL A 42 7.11 -10.98 5.52
N CYS A 43 6.57 -11.68 6.51
CA CYS A 43 5.80 -11.04 7.58
C CYS A 43 6.72 -10.11 8.40
N GLY A 44 6.28 -8.86 8.58
CA GLY A 44 7.03 -7.86 9.34
C GLY A 44 7.18 -8.21 10.82
N ASP A 45 6.20 -8.90 11.41
CA ASP A 45 6.19 -9.14 12.86
C ASP A 45 6.95 -10.42 13.23
N CYS A 46 6.73 -11.51 12.50
CA CYS A 46 7.33 -12.80 12.84
C CYS A 46 8.55 -13.19 11.98
N GLY A 47 8.86 -12.46 10.90
CA GLY A 47 10.01 -12.78 10.04
C GLY A 47 9.85 -14.04 9.18
N TYR A 48 8.67 -14.67 9.21
CA TYR A 48 8.38 -15.87 8.41
C TYR A 48 7.83 -15.55 7.02
N TYR A 49 8.18 -16.40 6.06
CA TYR A 49 7.60 -16.45 4.72
C TYR A 49 7.38 -17.89 4.29
N ARG A 50 6.14 -18.23 3.90
CA ARG A 50 5.76 -19.59 3.46
C ARG A 50 6.24 -20.70 4.41
N GLY A 51 6.10 -20.48 5.71
CA GLY A 51 6.46 -21.45 6.75
C GLY A 51 7.96 -21.57 7.05
N LYS A 52 8.82 -20.78 6.39
CA LYS A 52 10.27 -20.74 6.67
C LYS A 52 10.62 -19.42 7.35
N LEU A 53 11.52 -19.48 8.33
CA LEU A 53 12.10 -18.29 8.94
C LEU A 53 13.03 -17.64 7.91
N ALA A 54 12.70 -16.44 7.46
CA ALA A 54 13.50 -15.70 6.47
C ALA A 54 14.37 -14.64 7.16
N ILE A 55 13.87 -14.06 8.24
CA ILE A 55 14.56 -13.08 9.07
C ILE A 55 14.40 -13.54 10.50
N ASP A 56 15.52 -13.78 11.18
CA ASP A 56 15.50 -14.01 12.62
C ASP A 56 15.24 -12.66 13.29
N LYS A 57 14.02 -12.50 13.81
CA LYS A 57 13.66 -11.33 14.60
C LYS A 57 13.60 -11.75 16.05
N ASP A 58 14.60 -11.35 16.81
CA ASP A 58 14.53 -11.36 18.27
C ASP A 58 13.35 -10.47 18.65
N VAL A 59 12.28 -11.09 19.12
CA VAL A 59 11.03 -10.43 19.49
C VAL A 59 11.35 -9.37 20.54
N THR A 60 11.39 -8.09 20.14
CA THR A 60 11.35 -6.98 21.10
C THR A 60 9.93 -6.92 21.64
N ALA A 61 9.79 -7.38 22.88
CA ALA A 61 8.60 -7.32 23.70
C ALA A 61 8.08 -5.88 23.90
#